data_AF-A0A7C4BRF6-F1
#
_entry.id   AF-A0A7C4BRF6-F1
#
_cell.length_a   1.000
_cell.length_b   1.000
_cell.length_c   1.000
_cell.angle_alpha   90.00
_cell.angle_beta   90.00
_cell.angle_gamma   90.00
#
_symmetry.space_group_name_H-M   'P 1'
#
loop_
_entity.id
_entity.type
_entity.pdbx_description
1 polymer ?
#
loop_
_entity_poly.entity_id
_entity_poly.type
_entity_poly.pdbx_seq_one_letter_code
_entity_poly.pdbx_strand_id
1 'polypeptide(L)'
;MTKLFRITIFLTICFVISVIIGCGGENEPEGDKIPPTVVSTTPETGGQIYSNGTIVIKFSEKMNEITISEIDGTIEMGDGINVKWTPKEDMSEGNVSIKINGSDMSGNKLIETAIIL
;
A
#
# COMPACT_ATOMS: atom_id res chain seq x y z
N MET A 1 -29.02 14.99 -61.18
CA MET A 1 -27.95 15.69 -60.42
C MET A 1 -27.69 14.95 -59.11
N THR A 2 -27.11 13.74 -59.19
CA THR A 2 -26.96 12.80 -58.06
C THR A 2 -25.50 12.62 -57.61
N LYS A 3 -24.60 13.49 -58.08
CA LYS A 3 -23.15 13.38 -57.81
C LYS A 3 -22.62 14.31 -56.71
N LEU A 4 -23.46 15.20 -56.16
CA LEU A 4 -23.05 16.12 -55.09
C LEU A 4 -23.40 15.65 -53.66
N PHE A 5 -24.26 14.64 -53.48
CA PHE A 5 -24.66 14.21 -52.13
C PHE A 5 -23.70 13.20 -51.47
N ARG A 6 -22.79 12.59 -52.26
CA ARG A 6 -21.82 11.60 -51.76
C ARG A 6 -20.52 12.20 -51.22
N ILE A 7 -20.20 13.44 -51.57
CA ILE A 7 -18.97 14.13 -51.15
C ILE A 7 -19.16 14.81 -49.79
N THR A 8 -20.37 15.31 -49.49
CA THR A 8 -20.68 16.00 -48.23
C THR A 8 -20.72 15.05 -47.02
N ILE A 9 -21.10 13.78 -47.22
CA ILE A 9 -21.07 12.77 -46.16
C ILE A 9 -19.62 12.39 -45.81
N PHE A 10 -18.72 12.35 -46.80
CA PHE A 10 -17.31 11.99 -46.57
C PHE A 10 -16.52 13.09 -45.84
N LEU A 11 -16.82 14.36 -46.11
CA LEU A 11 -16.16 15.51 -45.48
C LEU A 11 -16.63 15.79 -44.05
N THR A 12 -17.85 15.36 -43.69
CA THR A 12 -18.39 15.51 -42.33
C THR A 12 -17.97 14.35 -41.41
N ILE A 13 -17.70 13.17 -41.96
CA ILE A 13 -17.20 12.01 -41.20
C ILE A 13 -15.74 12.25 -40.72
N CYS A 14 -14.92 12.98 -41.46
CA CYS A 14 -13.55 13.30 -41.02
C CYS A 14 -13.50 14.23 -39.79
N PHE A 15 -14.50 15.11 -39.59
CA PHE A 15 -14.49 16.03 -38.45
C PHE A 15 -14.98 15.38 -37.14
N VAL A 16 -15.72 14.28 -37.24
CA VAL A 16 -16.18 13.51 -36.06
C VAL A 16 -15.15 12.45 -35.65
N ILE A 17 -14.26 12.02 -36.55
CA ILE A 17 -13.18 11.07 -36.24
C ILE A 17 -11.97 11.76 -35.57
N SER A 18 -11.84 13.09 -35.67
CA SER A 18 -10.77 13.83 -34.97
C SER A 18 -10.92 13.89 -33.44
N VAL A 19 -12.04 13.41 -32.87
CA VAL A 19 -12.27 13.38 -31.42
C VAL A 19 -11.91 12.02 -30.79
N ILE A 20 -11.23 11.11 -31.52
CA ILE A 20 -10.71 9.86 -30.95
C ILE A 20 -9.18 9.74 -30.98
N ILE A 21 -8.46 10.79 -31.39
CA ILE A 21 -7.03 10.91 -31.09
C ILE A 21 -6.88 11.83 -29.87
N GLY A 22 -7.49 11.39 -28.77
CA GLY A 22 -6.96 11.71 -27.45
C GLY A 22 -5.70 10.88 -27.25
N CYS A 23 -4.59 11.30 -27.84
CA CYS A 23 -3.28 10.91 -27.32
C CYS A 23 -3.08 11.70 -26.02
N GLY A 24 -3.81 11.30 -24.97
CA GLY A 24 -3.65 11.79 -23.61
C GLY A 24 -2.47 11.10 -22.94
N GLY A 25 -1.31 11.10 -23.59
CA GLY A 25 -0.11 10.46 -23.09
C GLY A 25 0.97 11.50 -22.91
N GLU A 26 1.02 12.10 -21.73
CA GLU A 26 2.24 12.42 -20.97
C GLU A 26 1.89 13.36 -19.82
N ASN A 27 2.44 13.07 -18.63
CA ASN A 27 2.23 13.74 -17.33
C ASN A 27 1.13 13.15 -16.42
N GLU A 28 0.89 11.83 -16.43
CA GLU A 28 0.62 11.23 -15.12
C GLU A 28 1.93 11.31 -14.33
N PRO A 29 1.94 11.90 -13.10
CA PRO A 29 3.12 11.78 -12.26
C PRO A 29 3.41 10.29 -12.13
N GLU A 30 4.65 9.87 -12.41
CA GLU A 30 5.06 8.50 -12.14
C GLU A 30 4.76 8.23 -10.66
N GLY A 31 3.66 7.50 -10.41
CA GLY A 31 3.19 7.24 -9.07
C GLY A 31 4.25 6.42 -8.33
N ASP A 32 4.37 6.66 -7.03
CA ASP A 32 5.37 6.00 -6.20
C ASP A 32 5.36 4.48 -6.40
N LYS A 33 6.55 3.91 -6.62
CA LYS A 33 6.78 2.47 -6.85
C LYS A 33 7.67 1.84 -5.79
N ILE A 34 8.13 2.61 -4.81
CA ILE A 34 9.03 2.11 -3.78
C ILE A 34 8.18 1.37 -2.74
N PRO A 35 8.41 0.07 -2.49
CA PRO A 35 7.66 -0.62 -1.45
C PRO A 35 8.12 -0.21 -0.05
N PRO A 36 7.19 -0.19 0.93
CA PRO A 36 7.54 0.07 2.31
C PRO A 36 8.37 -1.09 2.88
N THR A 37 9.19 -0.77 3.88
CA THR A 37 10.00 -1.74 4.64
C THR A 37 9.88 -1.48 6.13
N VAL A 38 10.09 -2.52 6.95
CA VAL A 38 10.25 -2.35 8.41
C VAL A 38 11.68 -1.87 8.68
N VAL A 39 11.80 -0.70 9.28
CA VAL A 39 13.10 -0.08 9.62
C VAL A 39 13.59 -0.55 10.98
N SER A 40 12.70 -0.63 11.98
CA SER A 40 13.03 -1.04 13.34
C SER A 40 11.79 -1.40 14.14
N THR A 41 11.99 -2.11 15.24
CA THR A 41 10.95 -2.38 16.24
C THR A 41 11.39 -1.94 17.63
N THR A 42 10.44 -1.71 18.53
CA THR A 42 10.69 -1.56 19.96
C THR A 42 9.68 -2.40 20.73
N PRO A 43 10.12 -3.45 21.45
CA PRO A 43 11.51 -3.93 21.56
C PRO A 43 12.11 -4.34 20.20
N GLU A 44 13.43 -4.29 20.10
CA GLU A 44 14.14 -4.77 18.90
C GLU A 44 13.97 -6.28 18.74
N THR A 45 14.07 -6.79 17.51
CA THR A 45 14.02 -8.25 17.24
C THR A 45 15.01 -9.01 18.15
N GLY A 46 14.53 -10.03 18.86
CA GLY A 46 15.26 -10.80 19.86
C GLY A 46 15.29 -10.17 21.26
N GLY A 47 14.66 -9.01 21.43
CA GLY A 47 14.52 -8.31 22.70
C GLY A 47 13.33 -8.82 23.51
N GLN A 48 13.44 -8.73 24.84
CA GLN A 48 12.40 -9.20 25.75
C GLN A 48 11.18 -8.28 25.76
N ILE A 49 9.99 -8.87 25.86
CA ILE A 49 8.71 -8.16 25.98
C ILE A 49 7.85 -8.82 27.07
N TYR A 50 7.04 -8.02 27.75
CA TYR A 50 5.99 -8.55 28.63
C TYR A 50 4.93 -9.27 27.79
N SER A 51 4.23 -10.26 28.37
CA SER A 51 3.19 -11.04 27.69
C SER A 51 2.08 -10.18 27.08
N ASN A 52 1.78 -9.02 27.67
CA ASN A 52 0.82 -8.03 27.17
C ASN A 52 1.48 -6.75 26.65
N GLY A 53 2.79 -6.80 26.38
CA GLY A 53 3.56 -5.63 25.97
C GLY A 53 3.21 -5.16 24.56
N THR A 54 3.27 -3.85 24.36
CA THR A 54 3.10 -3.22 23.05
C THR A 54 4.39 -3.26 22.25
N ILE A 55 4.30 -3.59 20.98
CA ILE A 55 5.38 -3.49 19.99
C ILE A 55 5.16 -2.21 19.18
N VAL A 56 6.19 -1.37 19.10
CA VAL A 56 6.23 -0.23 18.17
C VAL A 56 7.01 -0.65 16.92
N ILE A 57 6.40 -0.52 15.75
CA ILE A 57 6.99 -0.85 14.46
C ILE A 57 7.19 0.46 13.69
N LYS A 58 8.42 0.70 13.23
CA LYS A 58 8.76 1.84 12.40
C LYS A 58 8.94 1.39 10.95
N PHE A 59 8.22 2.01 10.03
CA PHE A 59 8.32 1.77 8.59
C PHE A 59 9.21 2.82 7.90
N SER A 60 9.65 2.53 6.68
CA SER A 60 10.42 3.46 5.85
C SER A 60 9.61 4.65 5.36
N GLU A 61 8.28 4.49 5.34
CA GLU A 61 7.32 5.46 4.84
C GLU A 61 5.96 5.23 5.51
N LYS A 62 4.98 6.05 5.11
CA LYS A 62 3.64 6.00 5.70
C LYS A 62 2.83 4.84 5.12
N MET A 63 2.40 3.94 6.01
CA MET A 63 1.50 2.84 5.70
C MET A 63 0.05 3.32 5.59
N ASN A 64 -0.69 2.74 4.65
CA ASN A 64 -2.15 2.91 4.52
C ASN A 64 -2.91 1.79 5.23
N GLU A 65 -2.45 0.55 5.05
CA GLU A 65 -3.05 -0.65 5.66
C GLU A 65 -1.95 -1.55 6.23
N ILE A 66 -2.23 -2.18 7.36
CA ILE A 66 -1.32 -3.14 8.02
C ILE A 66 -2.16 -4.29 8.55
N THR A 67 -1.64 -5.50 8.36
CA THR A 67 -2.16 -6.72 8.96
C THR A 67 -1.03 -7.39 9.73
N ILE A 68 -1.32 -7.78 10.97
CA ILE A 68 -0.41 -8.57 11.80
C ILE A 68 -1.10 -9.90 12.10
N SER A 69 -0.39 -11.01 11.87
CA SER A 69 -0.90 -12.37 12.04
C SER A 69 -0.05 -13.19 13.03
N GLU A 70 -0.42 -14.46 13.21
CA GLU A 70 0.05 -15.42 14.24
C GLU A 70 -0.50 -15.15 15.65
N ILE A 71 -0.68 -13.88 16.02
CA ILE A 71 -1.27 -13.47 17.30
C ILE A 71 -2.27 -12.35 17.07
N ASP A 72 -3.47 -12.51 17.64
CA ASP A 72 -4.50 -11.48 17.58
C ASP A 72 -4.09 -10.26 18.42
N GLY A 73 -4.27 -9.07 17.86
CA GLY A 73 -3.98 -7.82 18.55
C GLY A 73 -4.68 -6.63 17.93
N THR A 74 -4.52 -5.49 18.58
CA THR A 74 -5.00 -4.20 18.09
C THR A 74 -3.87 -3.43 17.44
N ILE A 75 -4.16 -2.84 16.28
CA ILE A 75 -3.23 -1.97 15.56
C ILE A 75 -3.67 -0.52 15.79
N GLU A 76 -2.76 0.30 16.30
CA GLU A 76 -2.91 1.75 16.34
C GLU A 76 -1.95 2.36 15.32
N MET A 77 -2.49 2.87 14.20
CA MET A 77 -1.69 3.35 13.07
C MET A 77 -0.77 4.54 13.42
N GLY A 78 -1.04 5.30 14.48
CA GLY A 78 -0.24 6.46 14.85
C GLY A 78 -0.16 7.49 13.71
N ASP A 79 1.05 7.86 13.29
CA ASP A 79 1.32 8.71 12.13
C ASP A 79 1.39 7.93 10.80
N GLY A 80 1.27 6.59 10.86
CA GLY A 80 1.40 5.62 9.77
C GLY A 80 2.85 5.22 9.47
N ILE A 81 3.85 5.89 10.05
CA ILE A 81 5.27 5.49 10.03
C ILE A 81 5.60 4.69 11.28
N ASN A 82 5.10 5.14 12.43
CA ASN A 82 5.23 4.52 13.75
C ASN A 82 3.87 3.94 14.14
N VAL A 83 3.75 2.62 14.00
CA VAL A 83 2.52 1.88 14.29
C VAL A 83 2.72 1.09 15.56
N LYS A 84 1.71 1.09 16.43
CA LYS A 84 1.72 0.25 17.64
C LYS A 84 0.86 -0.98 17.40
N TRP A 85 1.34 -2.12 17.87
CA TRP A 85 0.57 -3.33 17.99
C TRP A 85 0.56 -3.80 19.43
N THR A 86 -0.64 -4.08 19.96
CA THR A 86 -0.81 -4.62 21.31
C THR A 86 -1.56 -5.94 21.21
N PRO A 87 -1.06 -7.03 21.83
CA PRO A 87 -1.76 -8.30 21.80
C PRO A 87 -3.10 -8.18 22.54
N LYS A 88 -4.13 -8.86 22.05
CA LYS A 88 -5.47 -8.80 22.63
C LYS A 88 -5.58 -9.62 23.92
N GLU A 89 -4.78 -10.67 24.01
CA GLU A 89 -4.65 -11.56 25.16
C GLU A 89 -3.16 -11.71 25.49
N ASP A 90 -2.85 -12.11 26.73
CA ASP A 90 -1.47 -12.36 27.14
C ASP A 90 -0.82 -13.43 26.25
N MET A 91 0.33 -13.08 25.67
CA MET A 91 1.15 -13.99 24.88
C MET A 91 1.74 -15.08 25.78
N SER A 92 1.88 -16.29 25.22
CA SER A 92 2.55 -17.40 25.93
C SER A 92 4.02 -17.06 26.19
N GLU A 93 4.54 -17.56 27.31
CA GLU A 93 5.96 -17.40 27.64
C GLU A 93 6.85 -18.11 26.61
N GLY A 94 7.92 -17.44 26.19
CA GLY A 94 8.84 -17.93 25.16
C GLY A 94 8.97 -16.96 24.00
N ASN A 95 9.58 -17.42 22.90
CA ASN A 95 9.78 -16.60 21.72
C ASN A 95 8.44 -16.35 21.02
N VAL A 96 8.08 -15.09 20.87
CA VAL A 96 6.89 -14.60 20.19
C VAL A 96 7.25 -14.28 18.76
N SER A 97 6.55 -14.86 17.79
CA SER A 97 6.71 -14.53 16.37
C SER A 97 5.44 -13.89 15.84
N ILE A 98 5.55 -12.70 15.23
CA ILE A 98 4.47 -12.06 14.48
C ILE A 98 4.90 -11.86 13.03
N LYS A 99 3.93 -11.91 12.11
CA LYS A 99 4.15 -11.59 10.70
C LYS A 99 3.41 -10.31 10.33
N ILE A 100 4.12 -9.40 9.67
CA ILE A 100 3.59 -8.12 9.23
C ILE A 100 3.44 -8.13 7.71
N ASN A 101 2.25 -7.73 7.26
CA ASN A 101 1.92 -7.42 5.88
C ASN A 101 1.24 -6.05 5.79
N GLY A 102 1.18 -5.47 4.59
CA GLY A 102 0.48 -4.20 4.38
C GLY A 102 0.81 -3.54 3.05
N SER A 103 0.29 -2.33 2.86
CA SER A 103 0.66 -1.46 1.74
C SER A 103 0.77 0.01 2.16
N ASP A 104 1.59 0.76 1.44
CA ASP A 104 1.76 2.19 1.60
C ASP A 104 0.57 2.99 1.03
N MET A 105 0.65 4.32 1.09
CA MET A 105 -0.36 5.23 0.55
C MET A 105 -0.54 5.16 -0.97
N SER A 106 0.43 4.59 -1.68
CA SER A 106 0.46 4.43 -3.14
C SER A 106 0.12 3.00 -3.58
N GLY A 107 -0.13 2.11 -2.62
CA GLY A 107 -0.49 0.70 -2.82
C GLY A 107 0.69 -0.24 -3.03
N ASN A 108 1.95 0.20 -2.85
CA ASN A 108 3.08 -0.73 -2.91
C ASN A 108 3.09 -1.61 -1.66
N LYS A 109 3.35 -2.90 -1.86
CA LYS A 109 3.20 -3.91 -0.81
C LYS A 109 4.47 -4.10 -0.01
N LEU A 110 4.34 -4.12 1.31
CA LEU A 110 5.38 -4.62 2.19
C LEU A 110 5.68 -6.09 1.84
N ILE A 111 6.96 -6.43 1.70
CA ILE A 111 7.37 -7.84 1.68
C ILE A 111 7.15 -8.39 3.08
N GLU A 112 6.37 -9.48 3.19
CA GLU A 112 6.05 -10.10 4.48
C GLU A 112 7.30 -10.20 5.36
N THR A 113 7.22 -9.61 6.55
CA THR A 113 8.34 -9.53 7.48
C THR A 113 7.96 -10.19 8.80
N ALA A 114 8.78 -11.13 9.26
CA ALA A 114 8.63 -11.76 10.56
C ALA A 114 9.49 -11.03 11.61
N ILE A 115 8.89 -10.73 12.76
CA ILE A 115 9.61 -10.25 13.95
C ILE A 115 9.51 -11.33 15.01
N ILE A 116 10.63 -11.61 15.66
CA ILE A 116 10.74 -12.57 16.75
C ILE A 116 11.20 -11.78 17.98
N LEU A 117 10.49 -11.89 19.09
CA LEU A 117 10.82 -11.30 20.39
C LEU A 117 10.96 -12.39 21.45
#